data_AF-A0A7S1GZM6-F1
#
_entry.id   AF-A0A7S1GZM6-F1
#
_cell.length_a   1.000
_cell.length_b   1.000
_cell.length_c   1.000
_cell.angle_alpha   90.00
_cell.angle_beta   90.00
_cell.angle_gamma   90.00
#
_symmetry.space_group_name_H-M   'P 1'
#
loop_
_entity.id
_entity.type
_entity.pdbx_description
1 polymer ?
#
loop_
_entity_poly.entity_id
_entity_poly.type
_entity_poly.pdbx_seq_one_letter_code
_entity_poly.pdbx_strand_id
1 'polypeptide(L)'
;LGHYALCLDEAKTIARRPMSSALKEEREEFIQRAQLALGQPIAGGDTPALKALLIKSKYDAAVDESAKNAVVDEMKTLAAGDNSPSVQIFASQLYLSHGLTKDALVCVHAGSTMEHSSMALQIYLKLDRLDLASQELERLRQVDEDAVLTSLGAVHVALAGGSSTASDAAHHLNSLSEQYGPSPLLLNLSACANCMTGDYAEAETKLLECKREFQYADTARW
;
A
#
# COMPACT_ATOMS: atom_id res chain seq x y z
N LEU A 1 -4.04 5.14 -4.02
CA LEU A 1 -3.70 5.68 -5.36
C LEU A 1 -2.37 6.43 -5.42
N GLY A 2 -1.63 6.62 -4.32
CA GLY A 2 -0.31 7.27 -4.36
C GLY A 2 -0.32 8.80 -4.31
N HIS A 3 -1.49 9.42 -4.15
CA HIS A 3 -1.66 10.88 -4.01
C HIS A 3 -1.37 11.36 -2.58
N TYR A 4 -0.15 11.14 -2.09
CA TYR A 4 0.19 11.38 -0.68
C TYR A 4 0.15 12.87 -0.29
N ALA A 5 0.55 13.79 -1.19
CA ALA A 5 0.47 15.23 -0.92
C ALA A 5 -0.98 15.71 -0.77
N LEU A 6 -1.88 15.22 -1.64
CA LEU A 6 -3.31 15.51 -1.55
C LEU A 6 -3.91 15.00 -0.23
N CYS A 7 -3.52 13.80 0.20
CA CYS A 7 -3.92 13.25 1.50
C CYS A 7 -3.55 14.18 2.66
N LEU A 8 -2.35 14.77 2.65
CA LEU A 8 -1.93 15.73 3.68
C LEU A 8 -2.77 17.02 3.65
N ASP A 9 -3.13 17.52 2.47
CA ASP A 9 -3.93 18.74 2.33
C ASP A 9 -5.40 18.54 2.71
N GLU A 10 -5.98 17.40 2.36
CA GLU A 10 -7.31 16.99 2.82
C GLU A 10 -7.32 16.83 4.34
N ALA A 11 -6.31 16.19 4.92
CA ALA A 11 -6.20 16.04 6.36
C ALA A 11 -6.11 17.39 7.08
N LYS A 12 -5.41 18.40 6.54
CA LYS A 12 -5.41 19.78 7.09
C LYS A 12 -6.79 20.42 7.01
N THR A 13 -7.51 20.18 5.91
CA THR A 13 -8.85 20.75 5.69
C THR A 13 -9.88 20.15 6.64
N ILE A 14 -9.85 18.83 6.82
CA ILE A 14 -10.76 18.10 7.71
C ILE A 14 -10.53 18.47 9.20
N ALA A 15 -9.29 18.81 9.59
CA ALA A 15 -8.97 19.21 10.96
C ALA A 15 -9.76 20.42 11.48
N ARG A 16 -10.29 21.25 10.57
CA ARG A 16 -11.12 22.41 10.91
C ARG A 16 -12.54 22.04 11.32
N ARG A 17 -12.96 20.78 11.11
CA ARG A 17 -14.28 20.28 11.44
C ARG A 17 -14.28 19.61 12.82
N PRO A 18 -15.38 19.66 13.58
CA PRO A 18 -15.52 18.88 14.81
C PRO A 18 -15.43 17.38 14.51
N MET A 19 -14.60 16.65 15.26
CA MET A 19 -14.41 15.20 15.13
C MET A 19 -14.23 14.54 16.49
N SER A 20 -14.62 13.27 16.60
CA SER A 20 -14.38 12.43 17.78
C SER A 20 -12.87 12.19 18.00
N SER A 21 -12.48 11.70 19.19
CA SER A 21 -11.06 11.33 19.46
C SER A 21 -10.58 10.26 18.48
N ALA A 22 -11.38 9.21 18.28
CA ALA A 22 -11.05 8.11 17.36
C ALA A 22 -10.77 8.60 15.94
N LEU A 23 -11.59 9.51 15.40
CA LEU A 23 -11.37 10.07 14.05
C LEU A 23 -10.13 10.98 13.98
N LYS A 24 -9.75 11.64 15.09
CA LYS A 24 -8.51 12.41 15.16
C LYS A 24 -7.29 11.50 15.14
N GLU A 25 -7.34 10.39 15.86
CA GLU A 25 -6.29 9.37 15.91
C GLU A 25 -6.10 8.70 14.54
N GLU A 26 -7.19 8.28 13.89
CA GLU A 26 -7.15 7.71 12.54
C GLU A 26 -6.59 8.70 11.51
N ARG A 27 -7.05 9.96 11.55
CA ARG A 27 -6.50 11.02 10.68
C ARG A 27 -5.00 11.20 10.88
N GLU A 28 -4.53 11.22 12.13
CA GLU A 28 -3.11 11.38 12.44
C GLU A 28 -2.30 10.20 11.91
N GLU A 29 -2.84 8.98 12.01
CA GLU A 29 -2.23 7.80 11.41
C GLU A 29 -2.07 7.94 9.88
N PHE A 30 -3.10 8.36 9.16
CA PHE A 30 -3.02 8.60 7.71
C PHE A 30 -2.01 9.68 7.33
N ILE A 31 -1.90 10.75 8.12
CA ILE A 31 -0.89 11.80 7.89
C ILE A 31 0.51 11.21 7.97
N GLN A 32 0.81 10.45 9.03
CA GLN A 32 2.15 9.90 9.22
C GLN A 32 2.46 8.79 8.19
N ARG A 33 1.46 7.98 7.80
CA ARG A 33 1.60 7.04 6.67
C ARG A 33 1.98 7.78 5.37
N ALA A 34 1.29 8.88 5.07
CA ALA A 34 1.58 9.70 3.88
C ALA A 34 2.95 10.38 3.95
N GLN A 35 3.36 10.88 5.12
CA GLN A 35 4.70 11.44 5.34
C GLN A 35 5.78 10.38 5.11
N LEU A 36 5.61 9.18 5.67
CA LEU A 36 6.55 8.07 5.48
C LEU A 36 6.66 7.70 3.99
N ALA A 37 5.54 7.63 3.28
CA ALA A 37 5.52 7.35 1.84
C ALA A 37 6.17 8.46 0.99
N LEU A 38 6.26 9.70 1.50
CA LEU A 38 6.99 10.80 0.87
C LEU A 38 8.46 10.88 1.30
N GLY A 39 8.95 9.91 2.07
CA GLY A 39 10.31 9.93 2.63
C GLY A 39 10.53 11.02 3.69
N GLN A 40 9.44 11.60 4.23
CA GLN A 40 9.50 12.62 5.27
C GLN A 40 9.60 11.95 6.66
N PRO A 41 10.28 12.59 7.63
CA PRO A 41 10.33 12.08 8.99
C PRO A 41 8.95 12.09 9.62
N ILE A 42 8.64 11.03 10.37
CA ILE A 42 7.38 10.89 11.12
C ILE A 42 7.62 11.15 12.61
N ALA A 43 6.64 11.75 13.28
CA ALA A 43 6.73 12.10 14.71
C ALA A 43 6.50 10.89 15.64
N GLY A 44 5.79 9.86 15.16
CA GLY A 44 5.29 8.77 16.00
C GLY A 44 4.12 9.22 16.87
N GLY A 45 3.84 8.46 17.92
CA GLY A 45 2.79 8.76 18.89
C GLY A 45 2.59 7.62 19.89
N ASP A 46 1.68 7.82 20.84
CA ASP A 46 1.44 6.85 21.90
C ASP A 46 0.47 5.73 21.51
N THR A 47 -0.28 5.92 20.42
CA THR A 47 -1.20 4.90 19.93
C THR A 47 -0.43 3.69 19.40
N PRO A 48 -0.97 2.47 19.54
CA PRO A 48 -0.34 1.26 19.01
C PRO A 48 -0.01 1.36 17.51
N ALA A 49 -0.93 1.95 16.74
CA ALA A 49 -0.76 2.18 15.31
C ALA A 49 0.46 3.07 14.99
N LEU A 50 0.59 4.21 15.66
CA LEU A 50 1.72 5.12 15.43
C LEU A 50 3.05 4.54 15.94
N LYS A 51 3.03 3.73 17.00
CA LYS A 51 4.20 2.98 17.46
C LYS A 51 4.66 1.96 16.40
N ALA A 52 3.74 1.17 15.87
CA ALA A 52 4.05 0.20 14.82
C ALA A 52 4.57 0.89 13.54
N LEU A 53 3.97 2.00 13.14
CA LEU A 53 4.44 2.80 12.01
C LEU A 53 5.85 3.35 12.25
N LEU A 54 6.15 3.83 13.46
CA LEU A 54 7.49 4.29 13.83
C LEU A 54 8.52 3.16 13.75
N ILE A 55 8.19 1.96 14.25
CA ILE A 55 9.05 0.78 14.14
C ILE A 55 9.31 0.42 12.67
N LYS A 56 8.27 0.45 11.82
CA LYS A 56 8.42 0.24 10.38
C LYS A 56 9.35 1.28 9.73
N SER A 57 9.22 2.55 10.09
CA SER A 57 10.12 3.61 9.61
C SER A 57 11.58 3.39 10.05
N LYS A 58 11.80 2.95 11.31
CA LYS A 58 13.14 2.56 11.77
C LYS A 58 13.72 1.41 10.94
N TYR A 59 12.90 0.41 10.59
CA TYR A 59 13.32 -0.72 9.75
C TYR A 59 13.76 -0.23 8.37
N ASP A 60 12.99 0.67 7.76
CA ASP A 60 13.30 1.22 6.43
C ASP A 60 14.58 2.08 6.46
N ALA A 61 14.87 2.74 7.58
CA ALA A 61 16.10 3.50 7.78
C ALA A 61 17.32 2.65 8.17
N ALA A 62 17.12 1.41 8.62
CA ALA A 62 18.20 0.53 9.08
C ALA A 62 19.07 0.03 7.91
N VAL A 63 20.39 0.15 8.07
CA VAL A 63 21.36 -0.19 7.02
C VAL A 63 21.93 -1.60 7.22
N ASP A 64 22.23 -1.97 8.46
CA ASP A 64 22.82 -3.27 8.79
C ASP A 64 21.78 -4.30 9.24
N GLU A 65 22.09 -5.58 9.02
CA GLU A 65 21.19 -6.69 9.36
C GLU A 65 20.98 -6.85 10.87
N SER A 66 21.96 -6.47 11.71
CA SER A 66 21.80 -6.54 13.16
C SER A 66 20.74 -5.56 13.65
N ALA A 67 20.76 -4.32 13.15
CA ALA A 67 19.75 -3.31 13.43
C ALA A 67 18.38 -3.73 12.91
N LYS A 68 18.30 -4.27 11.67
CA LYS A 68 17.04 -4.81 11.14
C LYS A 68 16.45 -5.90 12.02
N ASN A 69 17.26 -6.87 12.45
CA ASN A 69 16.81 -7.95 13.34
C ASN A 69 16.28 -7.42 14.67
N ALA A 70 16.98 -6.45 15.28
CA ALA A 70 16.53 -5.83 16.52
C ALA A 70 15.17 -5.11 16.36
N VAL A 71 14.96 -4.43 15.22
CA VAL A 71 13.69 -3.76 14.92
C VAL A 71 12.57 -4.77 14.64
N VAL A 72 12.89 -5.91 14.00
CA VAL A 72 11.94 -7.03 13.81
C VAL A 72 11.50 -7.60 15.15
N ASP A 73 12.42 -7.78 16.11
CA ASP A 73 12.09 -8.27 17.46
C ASP A 73 11.26 -7.27 18.25
N GLU A 74 11.52 -5.95 18.09
CA GLU A 74 10.67 -4.88 18.62
C GLU A 74 9.24 -4.98 18.06
N MET A 75 9.09 -5.19 16.74
CA MET A 75 7.79 -5.36 16.10
C MET A 75 7.07 -6.62 16.57
N LYS A 76 7.76 -7.75 16.72
CA LYS A 76 7.18 -9.01 17.25
C LYS A 76 6.63 -8.83 18.65
N THR A 77 7.35 -8.11 19.51
CA THR A 77 6.90 -7.81 20.86
C THR A 77 5.63 -6.96 20.84
N LEU A 78 5.57 -5.95 19.97
CA LEU A 78 4.38 -5.10 19.84
C LEU A 78 3.18 -5.88 19.28
N ALA A 79 3.36 -6.62 18.18
CA ALA A 79 2.30 -7.38 17.52
C ALA A 79 1.76 -8.53 18.38
N ALA A 80 2.55 -9.08 19.30
CA ALA A 80 2.09 -10.07 20.28
C ALA A 80 1.22 -9.45 21.39
N GLY A 81 1.45 -8.17 21.71
CA GLY A 81 0.72 -7.45 22.75
C GLY A 81 -0.53 -6.72 22.25
N ASP A 82 -0.63 -6.45 20.94
CA ASP A 82 -1.69 -5.64 20.34
C ASP A 82 -2.16 -6.19 18.98
N ASN A 83 -3.44 -6.53 18.89
CA ASN A 83 -4.09 -7.07 17.69
C ASN A 83 -4.90 -6.03 16.92
N SER A 84 -4.63 -4.73 17.10
CA SER A 84 -5.28 -3.69 16.33
C SER A 84 -4.95 -3.82 14.84
N PRO A 85 -5.91 -3.48 13.94
CA PRO A 85 -5.74 -3.58 12.50
C PRO A 85 -4.44 -2.97 11.99
N SER A 86 -4.14 -1.73 12.37
CA SER A 86 -2.96 -1.01 11.91
C SER A 86 -1.65 -1.69 12.33
N VAL A 87 -1.57 -2.20 13.56
CA VAL A 87 -0.38 -2.93 14.05
C VAL A 87 -0.14 -4.18 13.21
N GLN A 88 -1.18 -4.96 12.92
CA GLN A 88 -1.06 -6.17 12.12
C GLN A 88 -0.67 -5.86 10.66
N ILE A 89 -1.20 -4.79 10.08
CA ILE A 89 -0.80 -4.33 8.73
C ILE A 89 0.67 -3.92 8.70
N PHE A 90 1.13 -3.07 9.61
CA PHE A 90 2.53 -2.63 9.61
C PHE A 90 3.50 -3.76 9.96
N ALA A 91 3.13 -4.65 10.88
CA ALA A 91 3.89 -5.85 11.18
C ALA A 91 4.01 -6.75 9.94
N SER A 92 2.90 -6.98 9.22
CA SER A 92 2.90 -7.79 8.00
C SER A 92 3.82 -7.21 6.91
N GLN A 93 3.80 -5.89 6.70
CA GLN A 93 4.70 -5.21 5.76
C GLN A 93 6.16 -5.35 6.18
N LEU A 94 6.47 -5.17 7.46
CA LEU A 94 7.83 -5.31 7.99
C LEU A 94 8.34 -6.74 7.80
N TYR A 95 7.56 -7.74 8.22
CA TYR A 95 7.92 -9.15 8.10
C TYR A 95 8.11 -9.57 6.64
N LEU A 96 7.25 -9.10 5.74
CA LEU A 96 7.38 -9.34 4.31
C LEU A 96 8.69 -8.75 3.76
N SER A 97 9.03 -7.51 4.12
CA SER A 97 10.30 -6.86 3.74
C SER A 97 11.54 -7.52 4.35
N HIS A 98 11.37 -8.28 5.44
CA HIS A 98 12.44 -9.05 6.07
C HIS A 98 12.51 -10.51 5.58
N GLY A 99 11.59 -10.95 4.70
CA GLY A 99 11.53 -12.34 4.21
C GLY A 99 10.81 -13.32 5.13
N LEU A 100 10.17 -12.85 6.19
CA LEU A 100 9.35 -13.65 7.12
C LEU A 100 7.91 -13.78 6.61
N THR A 101 7.73 -14.35 5.41
CA THR A 101 6.42 -14.38 4.74
C THR A 101 5.34 -15.13 5.52
N LYS A 102 5.71 -16.16 6.28
CA LYS A 102 4.76 -16.90 7.14
C LYS A 102 4.21 -16.02 8.26
N ASP A 103 5.09 -15.27 8.93
CA ASP A 103 4.69 -14.36 10.01
C ASP A 103 3.82 -13.23 9.44
N ALA A 104 4.15 -12.73 8.25
CA ALA A 104 3.33 -11.75 7.54
C ALA A 104 1.91 -12.26 7.24
N LEU A 105 1.78 -13.53 6.79
CA LEU A 105 0.49 -14.17 6.56
C LEU A 105 -0.34 -14.29 7.84
N VAL A 106 0.28 -14.70 8.95
CA VAL A 106 -0.39 -14.80 10.25
C VAL A 106 -1.01 -13.45 10.66
N CYS A 107 -0.28 -12.34 10.47
CA CYS A 107 -0.80 -11.00 10.75
C CYS A 107 -2.01 -10.64 9.88
N VAL A 108 -1.96 -10.91 8.57
CA VAL A 108 -3.09 -10.55 7.68
C VAL A 108 -4.33 -11.41 7.91
N HIS A 109 -4.16 -12.69 8.27
CA HIS A 109 -5.28 -13.59 8.58
C HIS A 109 -5.91 -13.34 9.94
N ALA A 110 -5.19 -12.70 10.87
CA ALA A 110 -5.72 -12.32 12.18
C ALA A 110 -6.73 -11.17 12.08
N GLY A 111 -6.65 -10.33 11.04
CA GLY A 111 -7.54 -9.20 10.82
C GLY A 111 -8.65 -9.49 9.80
N SER A 112 -9.67 -8.63 9.82
CA SER A 112 -10.87 -8.77 8.97
C SER A 112 -11.15 -7.56 8.08
N THR A 113 -10.32 -6.50 8.14
CA THR A 113 -10.55 -5.29 7.34
C THR A 113 -10.22 -5.52 5.86
N MET A 114 -10.73 -4.66 4.97
CA MET A 114 -10.38 -4.69 3.55
C MET A 114 -8.87 -4.50 3.31
N GLU A 115 -8.20 -3.73 4.16
CA GLU A 115 -6.74 -3.55 4.09
C GLU A 115 -6.00 -4.88 4.33
N HIS A 116 -6.48 -5.73 5.24
CA HIS A 116 -5.90 -7.06 5.45
C HIS A 116 -6.09 -7.96 4.22
N SER A 117 -7.27 -7.93 3.62
CA SER A 117 -7.54 -8.64 2.36
C SER A 117 -6.61 -8.18 1.23
N SER A 118 -6.45 -6.87 1.08
CA SER A 118 -5.59 -6.28 0.06
C SER A 118 -4.13 -6.67 0.29
N MET A 119 -3.66 -6.64 1.54
CA MET A 119 -2.31 -7.09 1.90
C MET A 119 -2.11 -8.59 1.66
N ALA A 120 -3.08 -9.43 2.03
CA ALA A 120 -3.04 -10.87 1.76
C ALA A 120 -2.95 -11.17 0.25
N LEU A 121 -3.76 -10.48 -0.57
CA LEU A 121 -3.69 -10.54 -2.03
C LEU A 121 -2.28 -10.21 -2.53
N GLN A 122 -1.67 -9.10 -2.07
CA GLN A 122 -0.32 -8.73 -2.46
C GLN A 122 0.74 -9.76 -2.04
N ILE A 123 0.61 -10.34 -0.84
CA ILE A 123 1.50 -11.42 -0.37
C ILE A 123 1.36 -12.66 -1.26
N TYR A 124 0.14 -13.07 -1.61
CA TYR A 124 -0.08 -14.22 -2.48
C TYR A 124 0.49 -14.03 -3.89
N LEU A 125 0.38 -12.81 -4.45
CA LEU A 125 1.02 -12.50 -5.72
C LEU A 125 2.55 -12.59 -5.63
N LYS A 126 3.16 -12.12 -4.53
CA LYS A 126 4.61 -12.29 -4.29
C LYS A 126 5.04 -13.74 -4.09
N LEU A 127 4.11 -14.63 -3.75
CA LEU A 127 4.33 -16.08 -3.63
C LEU A 127 4.02 -16.84 -4.92
N ASP A 128 3.76 -16.13 -6.03
CA ASP A 128 3.32 -16.71 -7.32
C ASP A 128 2.04 -17.57 -7.20
N ARG A 129 1.18 -17.28 -6.22
CA ARG A 129 -0.09 -17.96 -5.97
C ARG A 129 -1.27 -17.13 -6.47
N LEU A 130 -1.36 -17.02 -7.80
CA LEU A 130 -2.43 -16.28 -8.47
C LEU A 130 -3.82 -16.80 -8.08
N ASP A 131 -3.96 -18.10 -7.88
CA ASP A 131 -5.20 -18.76 -7.46
C ASP A 131 -5.72 -18.24 -6.10
N LEU A 132 -4.83 -18.06 -5.12
CA LEU A 132 -5.19 -17.51 -3.81
C LEU A 132 -5.41 -16.00 -3.88
N ALA A 133 -4.63 -15.28 -4.68
CA ALA A 133 -4.83 -13.86 -4.90
C ALA A 133 -6.20 -13.56 -5.54
N SER A 134 -6.65 -14.38 -6.50
CA SER A 134 -7.98 -14.27 -7.09
C SER A 134 -9.10 -14.56 -6.09
N GLN A 135 -8.90 -15.49 -5.15
CA GLN A 135 -9.87 -15.74 -4.07
C GLN A 135 -10.00 -14.53 -3.12
N GLU A 136 -8.89 -13.90 -2.74
CA GLU A 136 -8.93 -12.67 -1.94
C GLU A 136 -9.54 -11.49 -2.68
N LEU A 137 -9.34 -11.40 -4.00
CA LEU A 137 -10.00 -10.39 -4.82
C LEU A 137 -11.53 -10.57 -4.80
N GLU A 138 -12.00 -11.81 -4.89
CA GLU A 138 -13.43 -12.08 -4.78
C GLU A 138 -13.97 -11.75 -3.38
N ARG A 139 -13.18 -12.01 -2.34
CA ARG A 139 -13.53 -11.58 -0.97
C ARG A 139 -13.64 -10.05 -0.86
N LEU A 140 -12.74 -9.31 -1.50
CA LEU A 140 -12.81 -7.84 -1.57
C LEU A 140 -14.08 -7.36 -2.26
N ARG A 141 -14.43 -7.96 -3.41
CA ARG A 141 -15.66 -7.65 -4.16
C ARG A 141 -16.93 -7.91 -3.36
N GLN A 142 -16.96 -9.00 -2.59
CA GLN A 142 -18.10 -9.32 -1.73
C GLN A 142 -18.30 -8.30 -0.60
N VAL A 143 -17.23 -7.65 -0.13
CA VAL A 143 -17.31 -6.61 0.90
C VAL A 143 -17.72 -5.28 0.29
N ASP A 144 -17.02 -4.84 -0.76
CA ASP A 144 -17.32 -3.61 -1.49
C ASP A 144 -16.64 -3.65 -2.87
N GLU A 145 -17.44 -3.80 -3.93
CA GLU A 145 -16.98 -3.85 -5.31
C GLU A 145 -16.48 -2.48 -5.81
N ASP A 146 -17.08 -1.39 -5.31
CA ASP A 146 -16.77 -0.02 -5.73
C ASP A 146 -15.57 0.58 -4.96
N ALA A 147 -15.08 -0.13 -3.94
CA ALA A 147 -13.92 0.30 -3.17
C ALA A 147 -12.66 0.41 -4.06
N VAL A 148 -11.90 1.49 -3.86
CA VAL A 148 -10.61 1.70 -4.53
C VAL A 148 -9.62 0.55 -4.25
N LEU A 149 -9.69 -0.07 -3.07
CA LEU A 149 -8.87 -1.24 -2.73
C LEU A 149 -9.20 -2.46 -3.61
N THR A 150 -10.48 -2.67 -3.91
CA THR A 150 -10.95 -3.75 -4.79
C THR A 150 -10.49 -3.52 -6.23
N SER A 151 -10.63 -2.28 -6.73
CA SER A 151 -10.16 -1.88 -8.06
C SER A 151 -8.64 -2.07 -8.22
N LEU A 152 -7.84 -1.63 -7.24
CA LEU A 152 -6.39 -1.85 -7.23
C LEU A 152 -6.02 -3.34 -7.12
N GLY A 153 -6.74 -4.11 -6.30
CA GLY A 153 -6.57 -5.57 -6.23
C GLY A 153 -6.81 -6.24 -7.58
N ALA A 154 -7.85 -5.82 -8.31
CA ALA A 154 -8.15 -6.32 -9.64
C ALA A 154 -7.04 -5.98 -10.65
N VAL A 155 -6.49 -4.77 -10.60
CA VAL A 155 -5.33 -4.39 -11.43
C VAL A 155 -4.14 -5.31 -11.16
N HIS A 156 -3.78 -5.55 -9.89
CA HIS A 156 -2.63 -6.40 -9.56
C HIS A 156 -2.83 -7.86 -10.00
N VAL A 157 -4.02 -8.42 -9.82
CA VAL A 157 -4.35 -9.78 -10.27
C VAL A 157 -4.32 -9.86 -11.81
N ALA A 158 -4.87 -8.86 -12.49
CA ALA A 158 -4.88 -8.81 -13.96
C ALA A 158 -3.45 -8.66 -14.54
N LEU A 159 -2.59 -7.86 -13.91
CA LEU A 159 -1.18 -7.79 -14.29
C LEU A 159 -0.45 -9.12 -14.04
N ALA A 160 -0.71 -9.78 -12.92
CA ALA A 160 -0.13 -11.09 -12.64
C ALA A 160 -0.61 -12.19 -13.61
N GLY A 161 -1.80 -12.05 -14.18
CA GLY A 161 -2.35 -12.95 -15.19
C GLY A 161 -1.66 -12.87 -16.55
N GLY A 162 -0.77 -11.91 -16.79
CA GLY A 162 0.00 -11.83 -18.02
C GLY A 162 -0.70 -11.04 -19.14
N SER A 163 -0.26 -11.26 -20.38
CA SER A 163 -0.77 -10.56 -21.57
C SER A 163 -2.25 -10.78 -21.83
N SER A 164 -2.83 -11.92 -21.39
CA SER A 164 -4.25 -12.22 -21.56
C SER A 164 -5.18 -11.27 -20.80
N THR A 165 -4.72 -10.71 -19.68
CA THR A 165 -5.51 -9.88 -18.77
C THR A 165 -4.94 -8.47 -18.62
N ALA A 166 -3.83 -8.15 -19.29
CA ALA A 166 -3.20 -6.84 -19.24
C ALA A 166 -4.10 -5.71 -19.78
N SER A 167 -4.96 -6.01 -20.77
CA SER A 167 -5.94 -5.03 -21.28
C SER A 167 -6.98 -4.64 -20.23
N ASP A 168 -7.40 -5.58 -19.38
CA ASP A 168 -8.35 -5.32 -18.31
C ASP A 168 -7.70 -4.44 -17.23
N ALA A 169 -6.43 -4.71 -16.90
CA ALA A 169 -5.65 -3.87 -16.00
C ALA A 169 -5.56 -2.42 -16.53
N ALA A 170 -5.26 -2.24 -17.82
CA ALA A 170 -5.20 -0.93 -18.45
C ALA A 170 -6.54 -0.18 -18.39
N HIS A 171 -7.66 -0.88 -18.63
CA HIS A 171 -9.00 -0.29 -18.50
C HIS A 171 -9.26 0.21 -17.07
N HIS A 172 -9.00 -0.61 -16.06
CA HIS A 172 -9.22 -0.22 -14.66
C HIS A 172 -8.35 0.98 -14.27
N LEU A 173 -7.08 0.99 -14.71
CA LEU A 173 -6.15 2.08 -14.45
C LEU A 173 -6.55 3.39 -15.13
N ASN A 174 -7.10 3.32 -16.34
CA ASN A 174 -7.63 4.50 -17.04
C ASN A 174 -8.84 5.07 -16.28
N SER A 175 -9.78 4.23 -15.87
CA SER A 175 -10.93 4.68 -15.06
C SER A 175 -10.50 5.33 -13.73
N LEU A 176 -9.53 4.74 -13.03
CA LEU A 176 -8.98 5.33 -11.79
C LEU A 176 -8.27 6.67 -12.06
N SER A 177 -7.54 6.77 -13.17
CA SER A 177 -6.83 8.00 -13.53
C SER A 177 -7.78 9.12 -13.97
N GLU A 178 -8.88 8.80 -14.66
CA GLU A 178 -9.93 9.76 -15.01
C GLU A 178 -10.65 10.30 -13.76
N GLN A 179 -10.94 9.43 -12.79
CA GLN A 179 -11.68 9.80 -11.59
C GLN A 179 -10.84 10.59 -10.58
N TYR A 180 -9.58 10.20 -10.38
CA TYR A 180 -8.73 10.72 -9.30
C TYR A 180 -7.49 11.48 -9.78
N GLY A 181 -7.31 11.60 -11.09
CA GLY A 181 -6.12 12.19 -11.70
C GLY A 181 -4.91 11.23 -11.74
N PRO A 182 -3.89 11.56 -12.56
CA PRO A 182 -2.70 10.75 -12.71
C PRO A 182 -1.82 10.80 -11.45
N SER A 183 -1.27 9.66 -11.06
CA SER A 183 -0.31 9.56 -9.96
C SER A 183 0.90 8.72 -10.40
N PRO A 184 2.05 8.82 -9.70
CA PRO A 184 3.18 7.95 -9.98
C PRO A 184 2.82 6.46 -9.96
N LEU A 185 1.96 6.04 -9.02
CA LEU A 185 1.51 4.64 -8.95
C LEU A 185 0.76 4.25 -10.22
N LEU A 186 -0.26 5.03 -10.57
CA LEU A 186 -1.16 4.71 -11.68
C LEU A 186 -0.44 4.75 -13.01
N LEU A 187 0.40 5.77 -13.25
CA LEU A 187 1.17 5.89 -14.48
C LEU A 187 2.17 4.74 -14.66
N ASN A 188 2.88 4.34 -13.60
CA ASN A 188 3.80 3.20 -13.66
C ASN A 188 3.06 1.88 -13.89
N LEU A 189 1.93 1.65 -13.21
CA LEU A 189 1.11 0.45 -13.45
C LEU A 189 0.54 0.42 -14.87
N SER A 190 0.12 1.58 -15.41
CA SER A 190 -0.37 1.68 -16.80
C SER A 190 0.74 1.39 -17.79
N ALA A 191 1.96 1.89 -17.54
CA ALA A 191 3.12 1.55 -18.35
C ALA A 191 3.42 0.04 -18.30
N CYS A 192 3.33 -0.61 -17.12
CA CYS A 192 3.46 -2.06 -17.01
C CYS A 192 2.39 -2.79 -17.83
N ALA A 193 1.13 -2.39 -17.74
CA ALA A 193 0.04 -2.98 -18.53
C ALA A 193 0.30 -2.88 -20.03
N ASN A 194 0.70 -1.69 -20.51
CA ASN A 194 1.01 -1.44 -21.92
C ASN A 194 2.24 -2.23 -22.42
N CYS A 195 3.28 -2.36 -21.59
CA CYS A 195 4.42 -3.23 -21.90
C CYS A 195 3.99 -4.71 -22.07
N MET A 196 3.00 -5.17 -21.30
CA MET A 196 2.50 -6.54 -21.36
C MET A 196 1.56 -6.80 -22.55
N THR A 197 0.90 -5.77 -23.07
CA THR A 197 0.12 -5.83 -24.32
C THR A 197 0.99 -5.63 -25.57
N GLY A 198 2.25 -5.23 -25.40
CA GLY A 198 3.21 -4.97 -26.49
C GLY A 198 3.17 -3.54 -27.03
N ASP A 199 2.40 -2.64 -26.41
CA ASP A 199 2.33 -1.23 -26.76
C ASP A 199 3.40 -0.42 -26.01
N TYR A 200 4.65 -0.56 -26.44
CA TYR A 200 5.78 0.13 -25.83
C TYR A 200 5.75 1.66 -26.04
N ALA A 201 5.07 2.14 -27.09
CA ALA A 201 4.97 3.56 -27.38
C ALA A 201 4.06 4.28 -26.36
N GLU A 202 2.91 3.69 -26.05
CA GLU A 202 2.04 4.22 -25.00
C GLU A 202 2.68 4.05 -23.61
N ALA A 203 3.40 2.94 -23.37
CA ALA A 203 4.14 2.76 -22.12
C ALA A 203 5.19 3.86 -21.91
N GLU A 204 5.99 4.20 -22.93
CA GLU A 204 6.96 5.29 -22.87
C GLU A 204 6.27 6.62 -22.59
N THR A 205 5.12 6.88 -23.22
CA THR A 205 4.33 8.10 -23.00
C THR A 205 3.93 8.26 -21.52
N LYS A 206 3.42 7.20 -20.89
CA LYS A 206 3.06 7.22 -19.45
C LYS A 206 4.27 7.44 -18.54
N LEU A 207 5.41 6.84 -18.85
CA LEU A 207 6.65 7.01 -18.08
C LEU A 207 7.22 8.43 -18.21
N LEU A 208 7.18 9.00 -19.41
CA LEU A 208 7.61 10.38 -19.66
C LEU A 208 6.69 11.39 -18.97
N GLU A 209 5.38 11.17 -19.00
CA GLU A 209 4.40 11.93 -18.22
C GLU A 209 4.74 11.88 -16.74
N CYS A 210 4.95 10.68 -16.19
CA CYS A 210 5.32 10.48 -14.79
C CYS A 210 6.61 11.23 -14.44
N LYS A 211 7.65 11.12 -15.28
CA LYS A 211 8.93 11.81 -15.07
C LYS A 211 8.79 13.32 -15.16
N ARG A 212 7.94 13.85 -16.04
CA ARG A 212 7.73 15.30 -16.21
C ARG A 212 7.01 15.89 -15.00
N GLU A 213 6.00 15.19 -14.51
CA GLU A 213 5.09 15.71 -13.48
C GLU A 213 5.57 15.41 -12.05
N PHE A 214 6.30 14.31 -11.86
CA PHE A 214 6.73 13.83 -10.55
C PHE A 214 8.26 13.69 -10.43
N GLN A 215 9.01 14.53 -11.14
CA GLN A 215 10.48 14.52 -11.29
C GLN A 215 11.30 14.55 -9.97
N TYR A 216 10.63 14.69 -8.82
CA TYR A 216 11.20 14.72 -7.46
C TYR A 216 10.57 13.70 -6.49
N ALA A 217 9.72 12.78 -6.97
CA ALA A 217 9.14 11.71 -6.14
C ALA A 217 10.06 10.48 -6.01
N ASP A 218 11.38 10.67 -6.19
CA ASP A 218 12.41 9.72 -5.77
C ASP A 218 12.35 9.61 -4.24
N THR A 219 11.53 8.70 -3.73
CA THR A 219 11.58 8.03 -2.41
C THR A 219 10.22 7.45 -1.97
N ALA A 220 9.23 7.30 -2.85
CA ALA A 220 8.08 6.46 -2.52
C ALA A 220 8.51 4.98 -2.44
N ARG A 221 8.96 4.57 -1.24
CA ARG A 221 9.25 3.19 -0.89
C ARG A 221 7.91 2.48 -0.67
N TRP A 222 7.61 1.53 -1.55
CA TRP A 222 6.50 0.59 -1.41
C TRP A 222 6.85 -0.48 -0.38
#